data_AF-A0A961K8X8-F1
#
_entry.id   AF-A0A961K8X8-F1
#
_cell.length_a   1.000
_cell.length_b   1.000
_cell.length_c   1.000
_cell.angle_alpha   90.00
_cell.angle_beta   90.00
_cell.angle_gamma   90.00
#
_symmetry.space_group_name_H-M   'P 1'
#
loop_
_entity.id
_entity.type
_entity.pdbx_description
1 polymer ?
#
loop_
_entity_poly.entity_id
_entity_poly.type
_entity_poly.pdbx_seq_one_letter_code
_entity_poly.pdbx_strand_id
1 'polypeptide(L)' 'MARFDLTDFEWGLIQPLLPNKPPGVARLDDRRVLTGIFWVPRTGSPWRDLPER' A
#
# COMPACT_ATOMS: atom_id res chain seq x y z
N MET A 1 -2.66 9.38 -9.39
CA MET A 1 -2.96 7.94 -9.33
C MET A 1 -2.18 7.23 -10.43
N ALA A 2 -1.18 6.44 -10.07
CA ALA A 2 -0.53 5.53 -11.00
C ALA A 2 -1.45 4.32 -11.28
N ARG A 3 -1.20 3.65 -12.41
CA ARG A 3 -2.02 2.51 -12.90
C ARG A 3 -2.23 1.38 -11.89
N PHE A 4 -1.33 1.26 -10.91
CA PHE A 4 -1.31 0.17 -9.94
C PHE A 4 -1.55 0.65 -8.50
N ASP A 5 -1.98 1.90 -8.32
CA ASP A 5 -2.34 2.43 -7.00
C ASP A 5 -3.60 1.73 -6.47
N LEU A 6 -3.74 1.68 -5.15
CA LEU A 6 -5.01 1.31 -4.52
C LEU A 6 -6.08 2.34 -4.87
N THR A 7 -7.18 1.87 -5.47
CA THR A 7 -8.36 2.69 -5.72
C THR A 7 -8.98 3.12 -4.39
N ASP A 8 -9.74 4.22 -4.38
CA ASP A 8 -10.42 4.67 -3.16
C ASP A 8 -11.42 3.64 -2.64
N PHE A 9 -12.02 2.85 -3.54
CA PHE A 9 -12.90 1.76 -3.19
C PHE A 9 -12.16 0.62 -2.47
N GLU A 10 -11.07 0.11 -3.05
CA GLU A 10 -10.23 -0.91 -2.41
C GLU A 10 -9.67 -0.42 -1.07
N TRP A 11 -9.23 0.84 -1.04
CA TRP A 11 -8.76 1.47 0.20
C TRP A 11 -9.84 1.52 1.28
N GLY A 12 -11.08 1.87 0.91
CA GLY A 12 -12.22 1.88 1.83
C GLY A 12 -12.54 0.51 2.44
N LEU A 13 -12.22 -0.57 1.73
CA LEU A 13 -12.35 -1.94 2.27
C LEU A 13 -11.21 -2.32 3.22
N ILE A 14 -9.99 -1.86 2.93
CA ILE A 14 -8.79 -2.25 3.69
C ILE A 14 -8.60 -1.40 4.94
N GLN A 15 -8.78 -0.09 4.85
CA GLN A 15 -8.57 0.86 5.95
C GLN A 15 -9.20 0.43 7.28
N PRO A 16 -10.47 0.00 7.36
CA PRO A 16 -11.09 -0.38 8.64
C PRO A 16 -10.51 -1.66 9.25
N LEU A 17 -9.80 -2.47 8.47
CA LEU A 17 -9.16 -3.71 8.93
C LEU A 17 -7.76 -3.46 9.50
N LEU A 18 -7.22 -2.25 9.33
CA LEU A 18 -5.90 -1.90 9.84
C LEU A 18 -5.94 -1.68 11.36
N PRO A 19 -4.86 -2.08 12.06
CA PRO A 19 -4.77 -1.89 13.50
C PRO A 19 -4.68 -0.40 13.86
N ASN A 20 -5.63 0.08 14.66
CA ASN A 20 -5.71 1.50 15.08
C ASN A 20 -4.72 1.93 16.17
N LYS A 21 -4.07 0.99 16.86
CA LYS A 21 -3.13 1.26 17.98
C LYS A 21 -1.96 0.28 17.98
N PRO A 22 -0.96 0.44 17.10
CA PRO A 22 0.23 -0.37 17.15
C PRO A 22 1.13 0.07 18.33
N PRO A 23 1.60 -0.85 19.19
CA PRO A 23 2.73 -0.57 20.06
C PRO A 23 4.02 -0.46 19.23
N GLY A 24 4.89 0.51 19.54
CA GLY A 24 6.21 0.65 18.89
C GLY A 24 6.32 1.85 17.93
N VAL A 25 7.07 1.66 16.84
CA VAL A 25 7.43 2.72 15.87
C VAL A 25 6.19 3.25 15.16
N ALA A 26 6.15 4.56 14.93
CA ALA A 26 5.09 5.22 14.17
C ALA A 26 4.92 4.57 12.80
N ARG A 27 3.68 4.26 12.43
CA ARG A 27 3.36 3.72 11.10
C ARG A 27 3.65 4.78 10.04
N LEU A 28 4.27 4.34 8.94
CA LEU A 28 4.24 5.10 7.69
C LEU A 28 2.80 5.12 7.15
N ASP A 29 2.53 6.00 6.18
CA ASP A 29 1.23 6.03 5.50
C ASP A 29 0.88 4.63 4.96
N ASP A 30 -0.12 4.01 5.59
CA ASP A 30 -0.55 2.65 5.29
C ASP A 30 -1.00 2.50 3.84
N ARG A 31 -1.60 3.55 3.27
CA ARG A 31 -2.05 3.53 1.87
C ARG A 31 -0.86 3.50 0.92
N ARG A 32 0.20 4.24 1.23
CA ARG A 32 1.45 4.25 0.45
C ARG A 32 2.15 2.90 0.52
N VAL A 33 2.28 2.34 1.72
CA VAL A 33 2.93 1.04 1.94
C VAL A 33 2.18 -0.06 1.21
N LEU A 34 0.85 -0.14 1.38
CA LEU A 34 0.04 -1.16 0.73
C LEU A 34 -0.01 -0.99 -0.78
N THR A 35 -0.01 0.25 -1.29
CA THR A 35 0.13 0.50 -2.73
C THR A 35 1.42 -0.09 -3.28
N GLY A 36 2.56 0.11 -2.60
CA GLY A 36 3.82 -0.52 -2.99
C GLY A 36 3.77 -2.05 -2.92
N ILE A 37 3.12 -2.61 -1.91
CA ILE A 37 2.94 -4.06 -1.77
C ILE A 37 2.10 -4.65 -2.90
N PHE A 38 0.98 -4.02 -3.25
CA PHE A 38 0.12 -4.50 -4.34
C PHE A 38 0.70 -4.24 -5.73
N TRP A 39 1.65 -3.31 -5.86
CA TRP A 39 2.30 -3.05 -7.14
C TRP A 39 2.98 -4.30 -7.70
N VAL A 40 3.78 -5.01 -6.89
CA VAL A 40 4.54 -6.21 -7.31
C VAL A 40 3.66 -7.32 -7.91
N PRO A 41 2.60 -7.82 -7.23
CA PRO A 41 1.74 -8.85 -7.81
C PRO A 41 0.90 -8.32 -8.99
N ARG A 42 0.67 -7.00 -9.11
CA ARG A 42 -0.08 -6.40 -10.24
C ARG A 42 0.78 -6.23 -11.50
N THR A 43 2.09 -6.00 -11.34
CA THR A 43 3.02 -5.80 -12.46
C THR A 43 3.81 -7.05 -12.83
N GLY A 44 4.01 -7.96 -11.87
CA GLY A 44 4.93 -9.08 -11.99
C GLY A 44 6.41 -8.66 -11.93
N SER A 45 6.70 -7.38 -11.66
CA SER A 45 8.05 -6.84 -11.60
C SER A 45 8.68 -7.06 -10.22
N PRO A 46 10.01 -7.21 -10.14
CA PRO A 46 10.71 -7.35 -8.87
C PRO A 46 10.63 -6.05 -8.04
N TRP A 47 10.79 -6.17 -6.72
CA TRP A 47 10.81 -5.04 -5.79
C TRP A 47 11.82 -3.94 -6.12
N ARG A 48 12.91 -4.28 -6.82
CA ARG A 48 13.93 -3.31 -7.25
C ARG A 48 13.38 -2.30 -8.27
N ASP A 49 12.35 -2.69 -9.02
CA ASP A 49 11.74 -1.85 -10.04
C ASP A 49 10.55 -1.04 -9.50
N LEU A 50 10.34 -1.08 -8.17
CA LEU A 50 9.29 -0.30 -7.53
C LEU A 50 9.55 1.19 -7.77
N PRO A 51 8.56 1.96 -8.25
CA PRO A 51 8.73 3.39 -8.48
C PRO A 51 9.00 4.14 -7.17
N GLU A 52 9.91 5.11 -7.18
CA GLU A 52 10.41 5.86 -6.00
C GLU A 52 9.40 6.84 -5.34
N ARG A 53 8.09 6.65 -5.55
CA ARG A 53 7.05 7.60 -5.09
C ARG A 53 6.88 7.67 -3.57
#